data_AF-A2DIU6-F1
#
_entry.id   AF-A2DIU6-F1
#
_cell.length_a   1.000
_cell.length_b   1.000
_cell.length_c   1.000
_cell.angle_alpha   90.00
_cell.angle_beta   90.00
_cell.angle_gamma   90.00
#
_symmetry.space_group_name_H-M   'P 1'
#
loop_
_entity.id
_entity.type
_entity.pdbx_description
1 polymer ?
#
loop_
_entity_poly.entity_id
_entity_poly.type
_entity_poly.pdbx_seq_one_letter_code
_entity_poly.pdbx_strand_id
1 'polypeptide(L)'
;MSSSEQPKDENWCNYSDITPIKVFEYPNQASKIIWSVNSNNIIQISSQIIELITASKITIQMALYLIDIFSQFRVKDIKLFSELYQKISNKFSCIIQPKNEKLATLLHYKGFKFENFEPEMKEAEILNLYPPKSALYYIAWDKVDDLKSKFPNLDINKEINKITPLDCSIKFGSELCFNYLKNIGAKYTDKSEYYAAQGGNKEIFMHMIEEGKSFKK
;
A
#
# COMPACT_ATOMS: atom_id res chain seq x y z
N MET A 1 -22.94 -15.63 42.23
CA MET A 1 -22.52 -16.03 40.88
C MET A 1 -23.54 -15.46 39.92
N SER A 2 -23.25 -14.30 39.33
CA SER A 2 -24.07 -13.70 38.27
C SER A 2 -23.29 -13.80 36.98
N SER A 3 -23.86 -14.55 36.04
CA SER A 3 -23.47 -14.66 34.65
C SER A 3 -23.61 -13.31 33.96
N SER A 4 -22.51 -12.72 33.51
CA SER A 4 -22.52 -11.66 32.50
C SER A 4 -22.38 -12.30 31.13
N GLU A 5 -23.51 -12.54 30.46
CA GLU A 5 -23.51 -12.77 29.02
C GLU A 5 -23.03 -11.48 28.34
N GLN A 6 -21.88 -11.55 27.66
CA GLN A 6 -21.47 -10.50 26.75
C GLN A 6 -22.40 -10.54 25.52
N PRO A 7 -22.88 -9.39 25.02
CA PRO A 7 -23.63 -9.38 23.78
C PRO A 7 -22.68 -9.76 22.64
N LYS A 8 -23.03 -10.82 21.91
CA LYS A 8 -22.46 -11.14 20.62
C LYS A 8 -22.90 -10.07 19.64
N ASP A 9 -22.03 -9.11 19.34
CA ASP A 9 -22.19 -8.22 18.18
C ASP A 9 -21.93 -9.02 16.89
N GLU A 10 -22.86 -9.93 16.57
CA GLU A 10 -23.02 -10.56 15.26
C GLU A 10 -23.65 -9.52 14.31
N ASN A 11 -22.85 -8.54 13.92
CA ASN A 11 -23.08 -7.80 12.68
C ASN A 11 -21.73 -7.51 12.01
N TRP A 12 -21.04 -8.61 11.74
CA TRP A 12 -20.01 -8.68 10.72
C TRP A 12 -20.76 -8.61 9.38
N CYS A 13 -20.78 -7.45 8.74
CA CYS A 13 -21.24 -7.37 7.36
C CYS A 13 -20.29 -8.24 6.52
N ASN A 14 -20.70 -9.47 6.23
CA ASN A 14 -19.97 -10.34 5.34
C ASN A 14 -20.13 -9.82 3.91
N TYR A 15 -19.21 -8.96 3.50
CA TYR A 15 -19.21 -8.40 2.14
C TYR A 15 -18.65 -9.38 1.10
N SER A 16 -18.33 -10.64 1.47
CA SER A 16 -17.95 -11.67 0.49
C SER A 16 -19.03 -11.91 -0.57
N ASP A 17 -20.28 -11.60 -0.22
CA ASP A 17 -21.46 -11.93 -1.01
C ASP A 17 -21.93 -10.76 -1.88
N ILE A 18 -21.28 -9.59 -1.79
CA ILE A 18 -21.57 -8.47 -2.69
C ILE A 18 -20.93 -8.76 -4.05
N THR A 19 -21.74 -9.28 -4.97
CA THR A 19 -21.40 -9.32 -6.39
C THR A 19 -21.43 -7.91 -6.97
N PRO A 20 -20.34 -7.43 -7.61
CA PRO A 20 -20.40 -6.20 -8.38
C PRO A 20 -21.56 -6.26 -9.38
N ILE A 21 -22.25 -5.14 -9.60
CA ILE A 21 -23.12 -5.01 -10.78
C ILE A 21 -22.26 -5.35 -12.01
N LYS A 22 -22.77 -6.09 -13.00
CA LYS A 22 -22.02 -6.63 -14.15
C LYS A 22 -21.02 -5.63 -14.77
N VAL A 23 -21.36 -4.35 -14.81
CA VAL A 23 -20.51 -3.27 -15.35
C VAL A 23 -19.19 -3.11 -14.59
N PHE A 24 -19.16 -3.42 -13.29
CA PHE A 24 -17.99 -3.32 -12.42
C PHE A 24 -17.27 -4.64 -12.17
N GLU A 25 -17.74 -5.75 -12.75
CA GLU A 25 -17.14 -7.07 -12.55
C GLU A 25 -15.66 -7.08 -12.96
N TYR A 26 -15.36 -6.67 -14.20
CA TYR A 26 -13.99 -6.62 -14.71
C TYR A 26 -13.13 -5.49 -14.13
N PRO A 27 -13.63 -4.26 -13.92
CA PRO A 27 -12.90 -3.25 -13.16
C PRO A 27 -12.51 -3.72 -11.74
N ASN A 28 -13.41 -4.41 -11.04
CA ASN A 28 -13.13 -4.97 -9.71
C ASN A 28 -12.12 -6.14 -9.78
N GLN A 29 -12.21 -6.97 -10.81
CA GLN A 29 -11.21 -8.02 -11.04
C GLN A 29 -9.82 -7.40 -11.28
N ALA A 30 -9.73 -6.42 -12.17
CA ALA A 30 -8.50 -5.71 -12.49
C ALA A 30 -7.91 -5.00 -11.25
N SER A 31 -8.76 -4.36 -10.46
CA SER A 31 -8.33 -3.67 -9.24
C SER A 31 -7.72 -4.65 -8.23
N LYS A 32 -8.35 -5.81 -8.00
CA LYS A 32 -7.80 -6.87 -7.13
C LYS A 32 -6.45 -7.40 -7.65
N ILE A 33 -6.37 -7.67 -8.96
CA ILE A 33 -5.14 -8.15 -9.60
C ILE A 33 -4.00 -7.13 -9.41
N ILE A 34 -4.21 -5.86 -9.79
CA ILE A 34 -3.20 -4.81 -9.65
C ILE A 34 -2.84 -4.58 -8.18
N TRP A 35 -3.82 -4.59 -7.27
CA TRP A 35 -3.58 -4.43 -5.83
C TRP A 35 -2.66 -5.51 -5.27
N SER A 36 -2.67 -6.72 -5.83
CA SER A 36 -1.83 -7.84 -5.39
C SER A 36 -0.39 -7.84 -5.92
N VAL A 37 0.03 -6.79 -6.64
CA VAL A 37 1.37 -6.73 -7.22
C VAL A 37 2.47 -6.75 -6.16
N ASN A 38 3.49 -7.58 -6.44
CA ASN A 38 4.74 -7.69 -5.70
C ASN A 38 5.88 -8.11 -6.66
N SER A 39 7.10 -8.22 -6.13
CA SER A 39 8.29 -8.58 -6.92
C SER A 39 8.22 -9.96 -7.57
N ASN A 40 7.45 -10.89 -7.01
CA ASN A 40 7.42 -12.29 -7.42
C ASN A 40 6.38 -12.56 -8.50
N ASN A 41 5.34 -11.74 -8.59
CA ASN A 41 4.20 -11.97 -9.48
C ASN A 41 4.00 -10.89 -10.57
N ILE A 42 4.86 -9.88 -10.65
CA ILE A 42 4.69 -8.75 -11.59
C ILE A 42 4.54 -9.19 -13.06
N ILE A 43 5.26 -10.23 -13.49
CA ILE A 43 5.15 -10.77 -14.86
C ILE A 43 3.77 -11.37 -15.09
N GLN A 44 3.30 -12.21 -14.17
CA GLN A 44 1.99 -12.84 -14.25
C GLN A 44 0.87 -11.79 -14.24
N ILE A 45 0.94 -10.83 -13.32
CA ILE A 45 -0.03 -9.72 -13.22
C ILE A 45 -0.05 -8.90 -14.51
N SER A 46 1.12 -8.59 -15.07
CA SER A 46 1.20 -7.86 -16.35
C SER A 46 0.44 -8.61 -17.44
N SER A 47 0.65 -9.92 -17.56
CA SER A 47 -0.04 -10.76 -18.55
C SER A 47 -1.55 -10.78 -18.34
N GLN A 48 -2.03 -10.93 -17.09
CA GLN A 48 -3.46 -10.94 -16.79
C GLN A 48 -4.14 -9.61 -17.13
N ILE A 49 -3.51 -8.48 -16.79
CA ILE A 49 -4.08 -7.16 -17.13
C ILE A 49 -4.06 -6.92 -18.65
N ILE A 50 -3.00 -7.32 -19.34
CA ILE A 50 -2.94 -7.27 -20.81
C ILE A 50 -4.08 -8.10 -21.40
N GLU A 51 -4.32 -9.31 -20.89
CA GLU A 51 -5.42 -10.17 -21.36
C GLU A 51 -6.79 -9.49 -21.21
N LEU A 52 -7.07 -8.91 -20.03
CA LEU A 52 -8.31 -8.16 -19.79
C LEU A 52 -8.49 -7.00 -20.78
N ILE A 53 -7.41 -6.27 -21.10
CA ILE A 53 -7.44 -5.19 -22.09
C ILE A 53 -7.67 -5.75 -23.50
N THR A 54 -6.93 -6.79 -23.91
CA THR A 54 -7.08 -7.38 -25.25
C THR A 54 -8.44 -8.01 -25.48
N ALA A 55 -9.05 -8.58 -24.45
CA ALA A 55 -10.40 -9.12 -24.48
C ALA A 55 -11.49 -8.04 -24.38
N SER A 56 -11.11 -6.76 -24.38
CA SER A 56 -12.02 -5.61 -24.23
C SER A 56 -12.88 -5.65 -22.94
N LYS A 57 -12.40 -6.35 -21.91
CA LYS A 57 -13.05 -6.44 -20.59
C LYS A 57 -12.84 -5.17 -19.77
N ILE A 58 -11.72 -4.48 -19.98
CA ILE A 58 -11.40 -3.14 -19.46
C ILE A 58 -10.68 -2.34 -20.54
N THR A 59 -10.69 -1.01 -20.43
CA THR A 59 -9.86 -0.14 -21.27
C THR A 59 -8.44 -0.01 -20.72
N ILE A 60 -7.48 0.35 -21.58
CA ILE A 60 -6.12 0.65 -21.12
C ILE A 60 -6.08 1.84 -20.17
N GLN A 61 -6.89 2.88 -20.43
CA GLN A 61 -6.99 4.06 -19.58
C GLN A 61 -7.42 3.68 -18.16
N MET A 62 -8.36 2.75 -18.02
CA MET A 62 -8.80 2.23 -16.72
C MET A 62 -7.65 1.52 -15.99
N ALA A 63 -6.92 0.64 -16.67
CA ALA A 63 -5.79 -0.07 -16.07
C ALA A 63 -4.69 0.89 -15.59
N LEU A 64 -4.30 1.86 -16.43
CA LEU A 64 -3.30 2.87 -16.08
C LEU A 64 -3.78 3.78 -14.93
N TYR A 65 -5.06 4.15 -14.93
CA TYR A 65 -5.67 4.91 -13.83
C TYR A 65 -5.65 4.14 -12.51
N LEU A 66 -6.01 2.86 -12.51
CA LEU A 66 -5.95 2.03 -11.30
C LEU A 66 -4.52 1.91 -10.75
N ILE A 67 -3.53 1.75 -11.63
CA ILE A 67 -2.11 1.73 -11.23
C ILE A 67 -1.70 3.07 -10.62
N ASP A 68 -2.09 4.19 -11.23
CA ASP A 68 -1.83 5.54 -10.72
C ASP A 68 -2.42 5.71 -9.31
N ILE A 69 -3.70 5.37 -9.12
CA ILE A 69 -4.37 5.43 -7.81
C ILE A 69 -3.67 4.55 -6.77
N PHE A 70 -3.37 3.29 -7.09
CA PHE A 70 -2.72 2.40 -6.12
C PHE A 70 -1.29 2.79 -5.79
N SER A 71 -0.57 3.41 -6.72
CA SER A 71 0.76 3.94 -6.46
C SER A 71 0.77 5.08 -5.44
N GLN A 72 -0.35 5.78 -5.25
CA GLN A 72 -0.50 6.83 -4.22
C GLN A 72 -0.70 6.23 -2.83
N PHE A 73 -1.35 5.07 -2.73
CA PHE A 73 -1.59 4.38 -1.45
C PHE A 73 -0.38 3.54 -1.03
N ARG A 74 0.13 2.71 -1.94
CA ARG A 74 1.25 1.78 -1.70
C ARG A 74 2.58 2.39 -2.15
N VAL A 75 2.92 3.53 -1.54
CA VAL A 75 4.13 4.32 -1.91
C VAL A 75 5.44 3.53 -1.79
N LYS A 76 5.50 2.52 -0.92
CA LYS A 76 6.65 1.60 -0.78
C LYS A 76 6.90 0.77 -2.05
N ASP A 77 5.83 0.47 -2.78
CA ASP A 77 5.83 -0.38 -3.97
C ASP A 77 5.81 0.44 -5.26
N ILE A 78 6.03 1.76 -5.19
CA ILE A 78 5.95 2.65 -6.35
C ILE A 78 6.87 2.23 -7.51
N LYS A 79 8.02 1.62 -7.19
CA LYS A 79 8.91 1.03 -8.19
C LYS A 79 8.22 -0.08 -8.98
N LEU A 80 7.53 -1.00 -8.30
CA LEU A 80 6.78 -2.08 -8.94
C LEU A 80 5.64 -1.54 -9.80
N PHE A 81 4.91 -0.53 -9.31
CA PHE A 81 3.88 0.12 -10.11
C PHE A 81 4.45 0.81 -11.35
N SER A 82 5.62 1.44 -11.27
CA SER A 82 6.29 2.00 -12.46
C SER A 82 6.65 0.94 -13.50
N GLU A 83 7.05 -0.26 -13.06
CA GLU A 83 7.37 -1.38 -13.95
C GLU A 83 6.12 -1.96 -14.61
N LEU A 84 5.04 -2.15 -13.84
CA LEU A 84 3.76 -2.60 -14.34
C LEU A 84 3.16 -1.59 -15.34
N TYR A 85 3.16 -0.31 -14.99
CA TYR A 85 2.69 0.79 -15.83
C TYR A 85 3.46 0.82 -17.15
N GLN A 86 4.79 0.74 -17.11
CA GLN A 86 5.64 0.72 -18.29
C GLN A 86 5.36 -0.49 -19.19
N LYS A 87 5.25 -1.70 -18.61
CA LYS A 87 4.97 -2.93 -19.37
C LYS A 87 3.65 -2.83 -20.14
N ILE A 88 2.59 -2.36 -19.50
CA ILE A 88 1.28 -2.18 -20.12
C ILE A 88 1.34 -1.07 -21.18
N SER A 89 1.89 0.09 -20.82
CA SER A 89 2.04 1.25 -21.73
C SER A 89 2.79 0.88 -23.02
N ASN A 90 3.92 0.18 -22.89
CA ASN A 90 4.73 -0.28 -24.03
C ASN A 90 3.98 -1.31 -24.90
N LYS A 91 3.22 -2.23 -24.29
CA LYS A 91 2.48 -3.27 -25.03
C LYS A 91 1.44 -2.67 -25.97
N PHE A 92 0.84 -1.54 -25.59
CA PHE A 92 -0.25 -0.91 -26.33
C PHE A 92 0.14 0.45 -26.92
N SER A 93 1.43 0.82 -26.87
CA SER A 93 1.95 2.12 -27.32
C SER A 93 1.15 3.32 -26.78
N CYS A 94 0.71 3.24 -25.52
CA CYS A 94 -0.13 4.25 -24.89
C CYS A 94 0.65 4.95 -23.78
N ILE A 95 0.86 6.26 -23.92
CA ILE A 95 1.59 7.09 -22.96
C ILE A 95 0.61 8.12 -22.40
N ILE A 96 0.15 7.86 -21.18
CA ILE A 96 -0.67 8.79 -20.41
C ILE A 96 0.18 9.20 -19.21
N GLN A 97 0.23 10.49 -18.90
CA GLN A 97 0.91 10.96 -17.70
C GLN A 97 0.07 10.59 -16.46
N PRO A 98 0.63 9.86 -15.48
CA PRO A 98 -0.09 9.60 -14.23
C PRO A 98 -0.18 10.88 -13.39
N LYS A 99 -1.22 11.00 -12.56
CA LYS A 99 -1.39 12.13 -11.63
C LYS A 99 -0.45 12.05 -10.44
N ASN A 100 -0.04 10.83 -10.04
CA ASN A 100 1.00 10.67 -9.03
C ASN A 100 2.35 11.11 -9.61
N GLU A 101 2.79 12.29 -9.18
CA GLU A 101 4.04 12.90 -9.64
C GLU A 101 5.25 11.99 -9.47
N LYS A 102 5.35 11.28 -8.34
CA LYS A 102 6.46 10.34 -8.10
C LYS A 102 6.47 9.19 -9.13
N LEU A 103 5.29 8.71 -9.52
CA LEU A 103 5.16 7.69 -10.55
C LEU A 103 5.53 8.27 -11.93
N ALA A 104 5.08 9.49 -12.24
CA ALA A 104 5.43 10.20 -13.47
C ALA A 104 6.95 10.40 -13.58
N THR A 105 7.61 10.84 -12.50
CA THR A 105 9.07 11.01 -12.45
C THR A 105 9.81 9.70 -12.68
N LEU A 106 9.39 8.59 -12.06
CA LEU A 106 10.02 7.29 -12.30
C LEU A 106 9.85 6.83 -13.75
N LEU A 107 8.68 7.05 -14.35
CA LEU A 107 8.46 6.74 -15.77
C LEU A 107 9.30 7.63 -16.68
N HIS A 108 9.48 8.90 -16.32
CA HIS A 108 10.35 9.84 -17.04
C HIS A 108 11.80 9.36 -17.05
N TYR A 109 12.35 8.97 -15.90
CA TYR A 109 13.70 8.38 -15.84
C TYR A 109 13.83 7.06 -16.60
N LYS A 110 12.71 6.37 -16.84
CA LYS A 110 12.63 5.18 -17.70
C LYS A 110 12.45 5.49 -19.19
N GLY A 111 12.52 6.77 -19.59
CA GLY A 111 12.50 7.22 -20.98
C GLY A 111 11.14 7.69 -21.48
N PHE A 112 10.10 7.76 -20.64
CA PHE A 112 8.80 8.29 -21.06
C PHE A 112 8.87 9.82 -21.10
N LYS A 113 8.28 10.42 -22.14
CA LYS A 113 8.19 11.87 -22.29
C LYS A 113 6.74 12.28 -22.10
N PHE A 114 6.51 13.21 -21.18
CA PHE A 114 5.20 13.82 -20.96
C PHE A 114 5.29 15.30 -21.30
N GLU A 115 4.21 15.86 -21.82
CA GLU A 115 4.15 17.26 -22.22
C GLU A 115 4.24 18.17 -20.99
N ASN A 116 5.11 19.18 -21.03
CA ASN A 116 5.30 20.15 -19.94
C ASN A 116 5.65 19.53 -18.57
N PHE A 117 6.27 18.36 -18.56
CA PHE A 117 6.69 17.68 -17.34
C PHE A 117 8.21 17.68 -17.21
N GLU A 118 8.72 18.27 -16.12
CA GLU A 118 10.10 18.17 -15.70
C GLU A 118 10.16 17.57 -14.29
N PRO A 119 11.06 16.60 -14.03
CA PRO A 119 11.13 15.96 -12.72
C PRO A 119 11.78 16.89 -11.68
N GLU A 120 11.05 17.20 -10.61
CA GLU A 120 11.57 18.00 -9.49
C GLU A 120 12.32 17.17 -8.42
N MET A 121 12.14 15.84 -8.44
CA MET A 121 12.71 14.90 -7.47
C MET A 121 13.66 13.91 -8.14
N LYS A 122 14.74 13.53 -7.43
CA LYS A 122 15.64 12.47 -7.92
C LYS A 122 15.02 11.09 -7.72
N GLU A 123 15.37 10.14 -8.59
CA GLU A 123 14.91 8.74 -8.47
C GLU A 123 15.19 8.16 -7.07
N ALA A 124 16.40 8.36 -6.54
CA ALA A 124 16.77 7.88 -5.21
C ALA A 124 15.90 8.46 -4.09
N GLU A 125 15.42 9.70 -4.22
CA GLU A 125 14.55 10.34 -3.22
C GLU A 125 13.14 9.74 -3.25
N ILE A 126 12.66 9.38 -4.45
CA ILE A 126 11.36 8.71 -4.60
C ILE A 126 11.39 7.31 -4.02
N LEU A 127 12.49 6.58 -4.25
CA LEU A 127 12.65 5.19 -3.79
C LEU A 127 12.91 5.08 -2.28
N ASN A 128 13.40 6.15 -1.64
CA ASN A 128 13.61 6.20 -0.20
C ASN A 128 12.42 6.87 0.51
N LEU A 129 11.58 6.07 1.16
CA LEU A 129 10.42 6.57 1.92
C LEU A 129 10.78 7.55 3.04
N TYR A 130 11.94 7.33 3.66
CA TYR A 130 12.50 8.15 4.73
C TYR A 130 14.01 8.29 4.53
N PRO A 131 14.64 9.31 5.12
CA PRO A 131 16.09 9.44 5.12
C PRO A 131 16.76 8.14 5.57
N PRO A 132 17.75 7.62 4.82
CA PRO A 132 18.49 6.44 5.22
C PRO A 132 19.04 6.60 6.63
N LYS A 133 19.04 5.50 7.40
CA LYS A 133 19.47 5.46 8.80
C LYS A 133 18.57 6.18 9.81
N SER A 134 17.40 6.69 9.43
CA SER A 134 16.39 7.15 10.39
C SER A 134 15.62 5.97 11.02
N ALA A 135 15.04 6.14 12.21
CA ALA A 135 14.21 5.12 12.85
C ALA A 135 13.03 4.71 11.94
N LEU A 136 12.35 5.68 11.33
CA LEU A 136 11.24 5.43 10.40
C LEU A 136 11.68 4.68 9.14
N TYR A 137 12.91 4.89 8.66
CA TYR A 137 13.46 4.08 7.58
C TYR A 137 13.55 2.60 7.98
N TYR A 138 14.13 2.29 9.15
CA TYR A 138 14.23 0.91 9.61
C TYR A 138 12.85 0.28 9.83
N ILE A 139 11.90 1.04 10.37
CA ILE A 139 10.51 0.58 10.55
C ILE A 139 9.84 0.31 9.19
N ALA A 140 9.86 1.26 8.26
CA ALA A 140 9.18 1.13 6.97
C ALA A 140 9.72 -0.05 6.12
N TRP A 141 10.99 -0.41 6.31
CA TRP A 141 11.64 -1.55 5.65
C TRP A 141 11.66 -2.83 6.50
N ASP A 142 10.93 -2.85 7.61
CA ASP A 142 10.78 -3.96 8.56
C ASP A 142 12.10 -4.54 9.11
N LYS A 143 13.08 -3.68 9.36
CA LYS A 143 14.42 -4.03 9.84
C LYS A 143 14.49 -3.94 11.36
N VAL A 144 13.77 -4.83 12.05
CA VAL A 144 13.57 -4.76 13.51
C VAL A 144 14.88 -4.85 14.32
N ASP A 145 15.84 -5.68 13.91
CA ASP A 145 17.10 -5.86 14.65
C ASP A 145 18.01 -4.64 14.54
N ASP A 146 18.06 -4.04 13.34
CA ASP A 146 18.74 -2.75 13.12
C ASP A 146 18.10 -1.64 13.95
N LEU A 147 16.76 -1.59 14.01
CA LEU A 147 16.02 -0.61 14.79
C LEU A 147 16.39 -0.71 16.28
N LYS A 148 16.33 -1.92 16.85
CA LYS A 148 16.69 -2.20 18.26
C LYS A 148 18.12 -1.78 18.57
N SER A 149 19.06 -2.16 17.72
CA SER A 149 20.49 -1.90 17.91
C SER A 149 20.83 -0.41 17.81
N LYS A 150 20.27 0.30 16.82
CA LYS A 150 20.62 1.70 16.53
C LYS A 150 19.81 2.72 17.31
N PHE A 151 18.60 2.36 17.76
CA PHE A 151 17.69 3.24 18.49
C PHE A 151 17.15 2.58 19.76
N PRO A 152 18.03 2.20 20.72
CA PRO A 152 17.61 1.54 21.96
C PRO A 152 16.70 2.42 22.84
N ASN A 153 16.83 3.74 22.72
CA ASN A 153 16.06 4.73 23.47
C ASN A 153 15.01 5.44 22.59
N LEU A 154 14.49 4.77 21.56
CA LEU A 154 13.44 5.33 20.71
C LEU A 154 12.20 5.66 21.55
N ASP A 155 11.76 6.91 21.51
CA ASP A 155 10.45 7.29 22.04
C ASP A 155 9.36 6.74 21.11
N ILE A 156 8.72 5.65 21.54
CA ILE A 156 7.77 4.89 20.73
C ILE A 156 6.41 5.56 20.52
N ASN A 157 6.08 6.56 21.35
CA ASN A 157 4.78 7.24 21.28
C ASN A 157 4.90 8.66 20.72
N LYS A 158 6.12 9.19 20.58
CA LYS A 158 6.35 10.49 19.96
C LYS A 158 6.26 10.41 18.44
N GLU A 159 5.54 11.36 17.86
CA GLU A 159 5.51 11.51 16.41
C GLU A 159 6.88 11.95 15.88
N ILE A 160 7.33 11.26 14.84
CA ILE A 160 8.49 11.63 14.03
C ILE A 160 7.93 11.89 12.63
N ASN A 161 8.14 13.09 12.10
CA ASN A 161 7.57 13.46 10.79
C ASN A 161 6.05 13.22 10.68
N LYS A 162 5.29 13.61 11.73
CA LYS A 162 3.82 13.52 11.82
C LYS A 162 3.24 12.09 11.83
N ILE A 163 4.05 11.09 12.16
CA ILE A 163 3.62 9.71 12.31
C ILE A 163 4.32 9.06 13.50
N THR A 164 3.61 8.25 14.28
CA THR A 164 4.22 7.47 15.35
C THR A 164 5.01 6.29 14.78
N PRO A 165 6.02 5.77 15.49
CA PRO A 165 6.70 4.52 15.12
C PRO A 165 5.72 3.37 14.84
N LEU A 166 4.69 3.19 15.69
CA LEU A 166 3.70 2.13 15.50
C LEU A 166 2.88 2.36 14.23
N ASP A 167 2.35 3.57 14.02
CA ASP A 167 1.60 3.88 12.80
C ASP A 167 2.45 3.73 11.53
N CYS A 168 3.75 4.01 11.61
CA CYS A 168 4.67 3.77 10.50
C CYS A 168 4.74 2.27 10.17
N SER A 169 4.86 1.41 11.20
CA SER A 169 4.87 -0.05 11.00
C SER A 169 3.56 -0.56 10.39
N ILE A 170 2.42 -0.03 10.84
CA ILE A 170 1.08 -0.36 10.33
C ILE A 170 0.95 0.07 8.86
N LYS A 171 1.28 1.33 8.56
CA LYS A 171 1.15 1.92 7.22
C LYS A 171 1.93 1.15 6.14
N PHE A 172 3.08 0.60 6.50
CA PHE A 172 3.97 -0.08 5.56
C PHE A 172 3.95 -1.61 5.67
N GLY A 173 3.04 -2.15 6.48
CA GLY A 173 2.88 -3.59 6.65
C GLY A 173 4.09 -4.27 7.29
N SER A 174 4.84 -3.54 8.11
CA SER A 174 6.10 -3.99 8.73
C SER A 174 5.82 -4.79 9.99
N GLU A 175 5.51 -6.07 9.81
CA GLU A 175 4.99 -6.96 10.84
C GLU A 175 5.97 -7.17 12.00
N LEU A 176 7.28 -7.34 11.73
CA LEU A 176 8.27 -7.57 12.80
C LEU A 176 8.42 -6.34 13.68
N CYS A 177 8.47 -5.16 13.06
CA CYS A 177 8.54 -3.88 13.77
C CYS A 177 7.25 -3.60 14.52
N PHE A 178 6.09 -3.90 13.93
CA PHE A 178 4.78 -3.77 14.57
C PHE A 178 4.72 -4.59 15.86
N ASN A 179 5.03 -5.88 15.78
CA ASN A 179 5.03 -6.79 16.93
C ASN A 179 6.00 -6.32 18.01
N TYR A 180 7.21 -5.89 17.63
CA TYR A 180 8.18 -5.33 18.57
C TYR A 180 7.65 -4.08 19.29
N LEU A 181 7.13 -3.10 18.54
CA LEU A 181 6.63 -1.84 19.07
C LEU A 181 5.44 -2.05 20.00
N LYS A 182 4.52 -2.94 19.63
CA LYS A 182 3.40 -3.38 20.46
C LYS A 182 3.86 -3.99 21.78
N ASN A 183 4.84 -4.91 21.73
CA ASN A 183 5.37 -5.57 22.93
C ASN A 183 6.03 -4.62 23.93
N ILE A 184 6.59 -3.51 23.47
CA ILE A 184 7.18 -2.47 24.33
C ILE A 184 6.19 -1.36 24.70
N GLY A 185 4.90 -1.54 24.40
CA GLY A 185 3.81 -0.70 24.89
C GLY A 185 3.42 0.48 24.00
N ALA A 186 3.75 0.44 22.70
CA ALA A 186 3.31 1.47 21.76
C ALA A 186 1.78 1.46 21.61
N LYS A 187 1.18 2.64 21.51
CA LYS A 187 -0.28 2.82 21.44
C LYS A 187 -0.73 3.16 20.03
N TYR A 188 -1.91 2.67 19.66
CA TYR A 188 -2.59 3.13 18.45
C TYR A 188 -2.96 4.60 18.56
N THR A 189 -3.01 5.26 17.42
CA THR A 189 -3.58 6.60 17.26
C THR A 189 -4.98 6.51 16.65
N ASP A 190 -5.57 7.67 16.36
CA ASP A 190 -6.81 7.82 15.61
C ASP A 190 -6.66 7.59 14.09
N LYS A 191 -5.40 7.45 13.61
CA LYS A 191 -5.06 7.21 12.20
C LYS A 191 -4.68 5.75 11.93
N SER A 192 -4.47 4.93 12.97
CA SER A 192 -3.95 3.58 12.81
C SER A 192 -4.84 2.72 11.90
N GLU A 193 -6.17 2.84 12.01
CA GLU A 193 -7.13 2.09 11.20
C GLU A 193 -7.03 2.45 9.71
N TYR A 194 -6.88 3.75 9.43
CA TYR A 194 -6.63 4.24 8.07
C TYR A 194 -5.32 3.68 7.51
N TYR A 195 -4.25 3.69 8.32
CA TYR A 195 -2.96 3.14 7.90
C TYR A 195 -2.98 1.64 7.69
N ALA A 196 -3.76 0.87 8.47
CA ALA A 196 -3.85 -0.58 8.28
C ALA A 196 -4.53 -0.92 6.95
N ALA A 197 -5.57 -0.16 6.58
CA ALA A 197 -6.20 -0.29 5.26
C ALA A 197 -5.22 0.03 4.12
N GLN A 198 -4.36 1.05 4.29
CA GLN A 198 -3.32 1.37 3.31
C GLN A 198 -2.21 0.31 3.22
N GLY A 199 -1.76 -0.20 4.37
CA GLY A 199 -0.65 -1.14 4.45
C GLY A 199 -1.00 -2.51 3.91
N GLY A 200 -2.27 -2.92 3.97
CA GLY A 200 -2.76 -4.16 3.37
C GLY A 200 -2.15 -5.43 3.96
N ASN A 201 -1.43 -5.35 5.08
CA ASN A 201 -0.91 -6.51 5.80
C ASN A 201 -2.06 -7.12 6.63
N LYS A 202 -2.46 -8.33 6.25
CA LYS A 202 -3.59 -9.04 6.86
C LYS A 202 -3.35 -9.35 8.34
N GLU A 203 -2.13 -9.73 8.72
CA GLU A 203 -1.81 -10.10 10.10
C GLU A 203 -1.93 -8.90 11.05
N ILE A 204 -1.38 -7.75 10.64
CA ILE A 204 -1.56 -6.49 11.38
C ILE A 204 -3.04 -6.12 11.48
N PHE A 205 -3.77 -6.23 10.38
CA PHE A 205 -5.20 -5.90 10.33
C PHE A 205 -6.02 -6.77 11.30
N MET A 206 -5.77 -8.09 11.30
CA MET A 206 -6.44 -9.04 12.19
C MET A 206 -6.08 -8.77 13.66
N HIS A 207 -4.82 -8.56 13.98
CA HIS A 207 -4.38 -8.24 15.34
C HIS A 207 -5.06 -6.97 15.86
N MET A 208 -5.20 -5.92 15.03
CA MET A 208 -5.92 -4.71 15.41
C MET A 208 -7.40 -4.98 15.75
N ILE A 209 -8.09 -5.84 14.98
CA ILE A 209 -9.47 -6.24 15.25
C ILE A 209 -9.56 -6.99 16.59
N GLU A 210 -8.65 -7.92 16.84
CA GLU A 210 -8.60 -8.70 18.09
C GLU A 210 -8.40 -7.81 19.31
N GLU A 211 -7.66 -6.70 19.17
CA GLU A 211 -7.49 -5.68 20.21
C GLU A 211 -8.63 -4.65 20.26
N GLY A 212 -9.74 -4.90 19.55
CA GLY A 212 -10.97 -4.12 19.63
C GLY A 212 -11.02 -2.89 18.72
N LYS A 213 -10.13 -2.76 17.73
CA LYS A 213 -10.22 -1.68 16.74
C LYS A 213 -11.37 -1.93 15.77
N SER A 214 -12.07 -0.85 15.42
CA SER A 214 -13.19 -0.87 14.48
C SER A 214 -12.84 -0.09 13.22
N PHE A 215 -13.11 -0.71 12.07
CA PHE A 215 -12.91 -0.13 10.73
C PHE A 215 -14.23 0.38 10.13
N LYS A 216 -15.29 0.47 10.94
CA LYS A 216 -16.60 1.00 10.54
C LYS A 216 -16.55 2.53 10.58
N LYS A 217 -16.27 3.16 9.45
CA LYS A 217 -16.48 4.61 9.23
C LYS A 217 -17.06 4.84 7.84
#